data_AF-A0A833IQV0-F1
#
_entry.id   AF-A0A833IQV0-F1
#
_cell.length_a   1.000
_cell.length_b   1.000
_cell.length_c   1.000
_cell.angle_alpha   90.00
_cell.angle_beta   90.00
_cell.angle_gamma   90.00
#
_symmetry.space_group_name_H-M   'P 1'
#
loop_
_entity.id
_entity.type
_entity.pdbx_description
1 polymer ?
#
loop_
_entity_poly.entity_id
_entity_poly.type
_entity_poly.pdbx_seq_one_letter_code
_entity_poly.pdbx_strand_id
1 'polypeptide(L)'
;MLIATSPRGRRILRSPTVTLPLAWLMTAAALPGKSLALGLALLWLVRVRQAPTVTLRRIALARFSVSRDASYDALRRLERESLVHVRRRPGRPPEVTLLAPDGEPLSIT
;
A
#
# COMPACT_ATOMS: atom_id res chain seq x y z
N MET A 1 -4.70 21.51 -16.66
CA MET A 1 -5.29 21.74 -15.34
C MET A 1 -6.71 21.20 -15.37
N LEU A 2 -6.95 19.98 -14.87
CA LEU A 2 -8.29 19.37 -14.85
C LEU A 2 -8.66 19.04 -13.40
N ILE A 3 -9.82 19.53 -12.99
CA ILE A 3 -10.39 19.47 -11.64
C ILE A 3 -11.51 18.43 -11.66
N ALA A 4 -11.40 17.40 -10.81
CA ALA A 4 -12.50 16.51 -10.47
C ALA A 4 -13.19 17.04 -9.20
N THR A 5 -14.46 17.44 -9.32
CA THR A 5 -15.30 17.99 -8.25
C THR A 5 -15.98 16.86 -7.45
N SER A 6 -15.75 16.81 -6.13
CA SER A 6 -16.46 15.92 -5.20
C SER A 6 -17.47 16.73 -4.36
N PRO A 7 -18.66 16.21 -4.02
CA PRO A 7 -19.83 17.00 -3.60
C PRO A 7 -19.86 17.38 -2.11
N ARG A 8 -18.75 17.29 -1.37
CA ARG A 8 -18.68 17.71 0.03
C ARG A 8 -17.57 18.75 0.17
N GLY A 9 -17.97 20.01 0.39
CA GLY A 9 -17.14 21.22 0.37
C GLY A 9 -16.05 21.33 1.45
N ARG A 10 -15.21 20.31 1.60
CA ARG A 10 -13.91 20.40 2.27
C ARG A 10 -12.83 20.48 1.20
N ARG A 11 -12.34 21.70 0.99
CA ARG A 11 -11.16 21.98 0.16
C ARG A 11 -9.94 21.44 0.88
N ILE A 12 -9.59 20.18 0.66
CA ILE A 12 -8.33 19.61 1.15
C ILE A 12 -7.23 20.19 0.25
N LEU A 13 -6.38 21.05 0.79
CA LEU A 13 -5.15 21.49 0.12
C LEU A 13 -4.31 20.23 -0.16
N ARG A 14 -4.25 19.83 -1.43
CA ARG A 14 -3.40 18.75 -1.90
C ARG A 14 -1.96 19.25 -1.95
N SER A 15 -1.29 19.27 -0.80
CA SER A 15 0.17 19.33 -0.81
C SER A 15 0.71 18.04 -1.44
N PRO A 16 1.64 18.10 -2.42
CA PRO A 16 2.35 16.92 -2.92
C PRO A 16 3.44 16.58 -1.90
N THR A 17 3.02 16.18 -0.71
CA THR A 17 3.90 15.57 0.28
C THR A 17 3.39 14.15 0.37
N VAL A 18 4.30 13.17 0.29
CA VAL A 18 3.99 11.77 0.58
C VAL A 18 3.61 11.68 2.07
N THR A 19 2.42 12.17 2.42
CA THR A 19 1.78 11.91 3.70
C THR A 19 1.31 10.48 3.58
N LEU A 20 2.15 9.57 4.02
CA LEU A 20 1.76 8.23 4.42
C LEU A 20 0.57 8.45 5.37
N PRO A 21 -0.68 8.25 4.93
CA PRO A 21 -1.81 8.75 5.71
C PRO A 21 -1.74 8.01 7.04
N LEU A 22 -1.63 8.73 8.16
CA LEU A 22 -1.61 8.09 9.47
C LEU A 22 -2.82 7.14 9.60
N ALA A 23 -3.94 7.53 9.00
CA ALA A 23 -5.11 6.69 8.79
C ALA A 23 -4.81 5.35 8.09
N TRP A 24 -4.06 5.34 6.98
CA TRP A 24 -3.64 4.11 6.28
C TRP A 24 -2.84 3.19 7.21
N LEU A 25 -1.89 3.78 7.95
CA LEU A 25 -1.05 3.01 8.90
C LEU A 25 -1.89 2.47 10.05
N MET A 26 -2.81 3.27 10.58
CA MET A 26 -3.74 2.86 11.64
C MET A 26 -4.66 1.73 11.17
N THR A 27 -5.20 1.80 9.95
CA THR A 27 -5.99 0.71 9.37
C THR A 27 -5.14 -0.56 9.22
N ALA A 28 -3.91 -0.44 8.71
CA ALA A 28 -2.99 -1.58 8.60
C ALA A 28 -2.60 -2.16 9.98
N ALA A 29 -2.51 -1.33 11.02
CA ALA A 29 -2.21 -1.72 12.39
C ALA A 29 -3.40 -2.39 13.10
N ALA A 30 -4.64 -2.00 12.76
CA ALA A 30 -5.84 -2.64 13.27
C ALA A 30 -6.04 -4.07 12.71
N LEU A 31 -5.40 -4.40 11.59
CA LEU A 31 -5.49 -5.72 10.97
C LEU A 31 -4.65 -6.76 11.71
N PRO A 32 -5.17 -7.99 11.92
CA PRO A 32 -4.48 -9.02 12.67
C PRO A 32 -3.24 -9.55 11.95
N GLY A 33 -2.35 -10.19 12.71
CA GLY A 33 -1.18 -10.92 12.19
C GLY A 33 -0.03 -10.00 11.77
N LYS A 34 0.57 -10.28 10.60
CA LYS A 34 1.72 -9.53 10.06
C LYS A 34 1.33 -8.43 9.07
N SER A 35 0.09 -7.94 9.13
CA SER A 35 -0.47 -6.97 8.19
C SER A 35 0.29 -5.64 8.23
N LEU A 36 0.54 -5.10 9.42
CA LEU A 36 1.34 -3.89 9.60
C LEU A 36 2.78 -4.07 9.12
N ALA A 37 3.43 -5.19 9.48
CA ALA A 37 4.81 -5.48 9.07
C ALA A 37 4.94 -5.57 7.54
N LEU A 38 3.97 -6.20 6.89
CA LEU A 38 3.91 -6.25 5.43
C LEU A 38 3.65 -4.85 4.83
N GLY A 39 2.73 -4.08 5.41
CA GLY A 39 2.46 -2.71 4.98
C GLY A 39 3.71 -1.84 5.01
N LEU A 40 4.49 -1.91 6.09
CA LEU A 40 5.79 -1.23 6.20
C LEU A 40 6.81 -1.73 5.17
N ALA A 41 6.85 -3.04 4.90
CA ALA A 41 7.71 -3.60 3.87
C ALA A 41 7.38 -3.05 2.47
N LEU A 42 6.08 -2.92 2.17
CA LEU A 42 5.59 -2.36 0.92
C LEU A 42 5.92 -0.87 0.80
N LEU A 43 5.70 -0.09 1.85
CA LEU A 43 6.06 1.33 1.89
C LEU A 43 7.56 1.55 1.69
N TRP A 44 8.38 0.75 2.37
CA TRP A 44 9.82 0.77 2.19
C TRP A 44 10.22 0.44 0.74
N LEU A 45 9.63 -0.60 0.14
CA LEU A 45 9.88 -0.96 -1.25
C LEU A 45 9.49 0.17 -2.21
N VAL A 46 8.32 0.76 -2.01
CA VAL A 46 7.82 1.89 -2.81
C VAL A 46 8.79 3.07 -2.73
N ARG A 47 9.30 3.39 -1.54
CA ARG A 47 10.26 4.47 -1.34
C ARG A 47 11.63 4.17 -1.95
N VAL A 48 12.11 2.93 -1.85
CA VAL A 48 13.39 2.52 -2.47
C VAL A 48 13.28 2.48 -4.00
N ARG A 49 12.14 2.07 -4.53
CA ARG A 49 11.91 1.94 -5.99
C ARG A 49 11.42 3.23 -6.64
N GLN A 50 10.97 4.20 -5.86
CA GLN A 50 10.31 5.41 -6.34
C GLN A 50 9.17 5.08 -7.32
N ALA A 51 8.45 3.98 -7.06
CA ALA A 51 7.38 3.47 -7.91
C ALA A 51 6.18 3.00 -7.06
N PRO A 52 4.93 3.37 -7.42
CA PRO A 52 3.75 3.06 -6.61
C PRO A 52 3.40 1.57 -6.65
N THR A 53 3.83 0.90 -7.71
CA THR A 53 3.68 -0.54 -7.89
C THR A 53 5.03 -1.20 -7.68
N VAL A 54 5.08 -2.17 -6.78
CA VAL A 54 6.29 -2.91 -6.43
C VAL A 54 6.06 -4.41 -6.48
N THR A 55 7.06 -5.15 -6.95
CA THR A 55 7.04 -6.60 -6.92
C THR A 55 7.48 -7.09 -5.54
N LEU A 56 6.64 -7.89 -4.88
CA LEU A 56 6.94 -8.44 -3.57
C LEU A 56 7.94 -9.60 -3.70
N ARG A 57 9.20 -9.33 -3.35
CA ARG A 57 10.28 -10.34 -3.36
C ARG A 57 10.48 -10.94 -1.97
N ARG A 58 10.93 -12.20 -1.92
CA ARG A 58 11.19 -12.93 -0.65
C ARG A 58 12.19 -12.21 0.26
N ILE A 59 13.18 -11.53 -0.32
CA ILE A 59 14.19 -10.75 0.43
C ILE A 59 13.52 -9.61 1.22
N ALA A 60 12.54 -8.94 0.62
CA ALA A 60 11.81 -7.86 1.30
C ALA A 60 10.97 -8.42 2.46
N LEU A 61 10.31 -9.56 2.26
CA LEU A 61 9.55 -10.23 3.33
C LEU A 61 10.44 -10.65 4.51
N ALA A 62 11.61 -11.22 4.24
CA ALA A 62 12.56 -11.64 5.27
C ALA A 62 13.03 -10.47 6.14
N ARG A 63 13.24 -9.28 5.55
CA ARG A 63 13.69 -8.08 6.26
C ARG A 63 12.68 -7.56 7.29
N PHE A 64 11.40 -7.89 7.12
CA PHE A 64 10.32 -7.55 8.04
C PHE A 64 9.79 -8.76 8.82
N SER A 65 10.53 -9.89 8.82
CA SER A 65 10.14 -11.13 9.48
C SER A 65 8.72 -11.60 9.11
N VAL A 66 8.36 -11.45 7.82
CA VAL A 66 7.08 -11.91 7.27
C VAL A 66 7.32 -13.22 6.53
N SER A 67 6.64 -14.29 6.95
CA SER A 67 6.67 -15.56 6.21
C SER A 67 5.87 -15.46 4.91
N ARG A 68 6.09 -16.40 3.99
CA ARG A 68 5.35 -16.43 2.72
C ARG A 68 3.84 -16.54 2.97
N ASP A 69 3.42 -17.43 3.85
CA ASP A 69 1.99 -17.65 4.15
C ASP A 69 1.38 -16.44 4.86
N ALA A 70 2.10 -15.87 5.84
CA ALA A 70 1.68 -14.64 6.49
C ALA A 70 1.57 -13.47 5.50
N SER A 71 2.43 -13.43 4.47
CA SER A 71 2.34 -12.41 3.41
C SER A 71 1.07 -12.56 2.57
N TYR A 72 0.65 -13.79 2.24
CA TYR A 72 -0.59 -14.02 1.49
C TYR A 72 -1.81 -13.59 2.31
N ASP A 73 -1.85 -13.94 3.60
CA ASP A 73 -2.94 -13.56 4.50
C ASP A 73 -3.01 -12.04 4.69
N ALA A 74 -1.85 -11.42 4.94
CA ALA A 74 -1.74 -9.97 5.10
C ALA A 74 -2.12 -9.22 3.81
N LEU A 75 -1.67 -9.68 2.64
CA LEU A 75 -2.07 -9.09 1.35
C LEU A 75 -3.58 -9.14 1.15
N ARG A 76 -4.22 -10.27 1.46
CA ARG A 76 -5.69 -10.38 1.35
C ARG A 76 -6.42 -9.43 2.30
N ARG A 77 -5.88 -9.18 3.49
CA ARG A 77 -6.46 -8.24 4.47
C ARG A 77 -6.28 -6.79 4.02
N LEU A 78 -5.07 -6.42 3.61
CA LEU A 78 -4.77 -5.07 3.11
C LEU A 78 -5.58 -4.74 1.86
N GLU A 79 -5.77 -5.71 0.96
CA GLU A 79 -6.56 -5.55 -0.26
C GLU A 79 -8.06 -5.38 0.03
N ARG A 80 -8.59 -6.06 1.05
CA ARG A 80 -9.98 -5.89 1.49
C ARG A 80 -10.28 -4.52 2.05
N GLU A 81 -9.31 -3.92 2.74
CA GLU A 81 -9.41 -2.55 3.28
C GLU A 81 -9.06 -1.49 2.23
N SER A 82 -8.91 -1.87 0.95
CA SER A 82 -8.53 -0.97 -0.15
C SER A 82 -7.24 -0.18 0.10
N LEU A 83 -6.33 -0.73 0.93
CA LEU A 83 -5.04 -0.12 1.23
C LEU A 83 -4.01 -0.40 0.13
N VAL A 84 -4.19 -1.53 -0.56
CA VAL A 84 -3.34 -1.99 -1.66
C VAL A 84 -4.18 -2.67 -2.73
N HIS A 85 -3.70 -2.66 -3.95
CA HIS A 85 -4.18 -3.51 -5.04
C HIS A 85 -3.14 -4.58 -5.35
N VAL A 86 -3.55 -5.85 -5.46
CA VAL A 86 -2.61 -6.97 -5.66
C VAL A 86 -2.87 -7.69 -6.99
N ARG A 87 -1.96 -7.50 -7.94
CA ARG A 87 -1.95 -8.27 -9.18
C ARG A 87 -1.19 -9.57 -9.00
N ARG A 88 -1.92 -10.69 -8.99
CA ARG A 88 -1.36 -12.05 -8.86
C ARG A 88 -1.30 -12.70 -10.25
N ARG A 89 -0.15 -13.26 -10.61
CA ARG A 89 0.04 -14.01 -11.87
C ARG A 89 0.62 -15.40 -11.55
N PRO A 90 0.14 -16.47 -12.20
CA PRO A 90 0.70 -17.81 -12.00
C PRO A 90 2.22 -17.83 -12.23
N GLY A 91 2.96 -18.46 -11.32
CA GLY A 91 4.42 -18.59 -11.41
C GLY A 91 5.23 -17.30 -11.27
N ARG A 92 4.59 -16.16 -10.95
CA ARG A 92 5.28 -14.87 -10.78
C ARG A 92 5.06 -14.32 -9.37
N PRO A 93 6.03 -13.57 -8.83
CA PRO A 93 5.82 -12.84 -7.57
C PRO A 93 4.67 -11.84 -7.72
N PRO A 94 3.86 -11.62 -6.67
CA PRO A 94 2.74 -10.69 -6.74
C PRO A 94 3.26 -9.26 -6.91
N GLU A 95 2.58 -8.50 -7.74
CA GLU A 95 2.79 -7.07 -7.88
C GLU A 95 1.76 -6.35 -7.04
N VAL A 96 2.23 -5.41 -6.23
CA VAL A 96 1.42 -4.72 -5.24
C VAL A 96 1.50 -3.24 -5.52
N THR A 97 0.35 -2.61 -5.73
CA THR A 97 0.20 -1.18 -5.87
C THR A 97 -0.34 -0.62 -4.56
N LEU A 98 0.33 0.38 -3.99
CA LEU A 98 -0.20 1.08 -2.81
C LEU A 98 -1.23 2.09 -3.26
N LEU A 99 -2.35 2.15 -2.55
CA LEU A 99 -3.45 3.05 -2.86
C LEU A 99 -3.46 4.23 -1.88
N ALA A 100 -3.76 5.41 -2.42
CA ALA A 100 -4.12 6.59 -1.66
C ALA A 100 -5.59 6.48 -1.18
N PRO A 101 -6.03 7.32 -0.23
CA PRO A 101 -7.39 7.26 0.32
C PRO A 101 -8.51 7.46 -0.71
N ASP A 102 -8.21 8.05 -1.86
CA ASP A 102 -9.12 8.22 -3.00
C ASP A 102 -9.12 7.01 -3.97
N GLY A 103 -8.36 5.96 -3.67
CA GLY A 103 -8.26 4.74 -4.46
C GLY A 103 -7.27 4.83 -5.62
N GLU A 104 -6.63 5.98 -5.81
CA GLU A 104 -5.60 6.17 -6.83
C GLU A 104 -4.25 5.58 -6.38
N PRO A 105 -3.34 5.22 -7.30
CA PRO A 105 -1.99 4.83 -6.94
C PRO A 105 -1.30 5.93 -6.12
N LEU A 106 -0.58 5.53 -5.07
CA LEU A 106 0.12 6.46 -4.19
C LEU A 106 1.11 7.32 -4.99
N SER A 107 0.89 8.64 -5.07
CA SER A 107 1.84 9.56 -5.68
C SER A 107 3.16 9.57 -4.90
N ILE A 108 4.27 9.33 -5.60
CA ILE A 108 5.62 9.38 -5.05
C ILE A 108 6.30 10.53 -5.78
N THR A 109 6.38 11.67 -5.11
CA THR A 109 7.11 12.85 -5.58
C THR A 109 8.20 13.15 -4.57
#